data_AF-A0A4P6VX72-F1
#
_entry.id   AF-A0A4P6VX72-F1
#
_cell.length_a   1.000
_cell.length_b   1.000
_cell.length_c   1.000
_cell.angle_alpha   90.00
_cell.angle_beta   90.00
_cell.angle_gamma   90.00
#
_symmetry.space_group_name_H-M   'P 1'
#
loop_
_entity.id
_entity.type
_entity.pdbx_description
1 polymer ?
#
loop_
_entity_poly.entity_id
_entity_poly.type
_entity_poly.pdbx_seq_one_letter_code
_entity_poly.pdbx_strand_id
1 'polypeptide(L)'
;MYFYAARQPILDRNKQLYAYELLFRDGLENAFPEIDGNEATSRMVEGSQFSFGLDDFIDDKLGFINFTLETLVKKYPTMLPKEQVVVEILETIQPGKRLLAECQHLKEQGYTLALDDYIHQNVWRHFYPYIDIIKIDFRTTTTDTINEIKLALTDFPHIKLIAEKVETNEEFQLAMELGFSYFQGFFFSKPEMMQSKALSPAQMTLAELLYETSKPEVDLNKITDVFQRDVHLSYKLLRYSNSAVFKRRTEIETIKQALVVLGQAELKKFLSLLFTAQISSDKPAELMRMSMTRARFAEGLAQLHGKVDTAKAFLTGLMSLMDAILDEPIDSVMSKLPLAKEIKAALVEKEGVLADYVQLIKFYETAQWQEASQAISALQLPSEQVPNAYHTAVQWANEQMKALGD
;
A
#
# COMPACT_ATOMS: atom_id res chain seq x y z
N MET A 1 -7.48 7.86 -4.22
CA MET A 1 -7.43 8.92 -3.19
C MET A 1 -5.99 8.95 -2.71
N TYR A 2 -5.34 10.12 -2.64
CA TYR A 2 -3.97 10.21 -2.14
C TYR A 2 -4.00 10.34 -0.62
N PHE A 3 -3.09 9.64 0.06
CA PHE A 3 -2.85 9.83 1.47
C PHE A 3 -1.49 10.48 1.65
N TYR A 4 -1.45 11.51 2.47
CA TYR A 4 -0.24 12.25 2.79
C TYR A 4 0.05 12.08 4.26
N ALA A 5 1.29 11.70 4.57
CA ALA A 5 1.78 11.71 5.93
C ALA A 5 3.18 12.30 5.93
N ALA A 6 3.46 13.21 6.85
CA ALA A 6 4.83 13.52 7.19
C ALA A 6 5.30 12.46 8.19
N ARG A 7 6.53 11.96 8.02
CA ARG A 7 7.17 11.12 9.03
C ARG A 7 8.33 11.86 9.67
N GLN A 8 8.48 11.74 10.98
CA GLN A 8 9.59 12.32 11.71
C GLN A 8 10.39 11.24 12.43
N PRO A 9 11.72 11.15 12.23
CA PRO A 9 12.51 10.10 12.86
C PRO A 9 12.68 10.34 14.36
N ILE A 10 12.57 9.25 15.11
CA ILE A 10 12.92 9.14 16.53
C ILE A 10 14.20 8.31 16.60
N LEU A 11 15.24 8.86 17.22
CA LEU A 11 16.55 8.24 17.32
C LEU A 11 16.85 7.75 18.74
N ASP A 12 17.70 6.74 18.85
CA ASP A 12 18.25 6.28 20.13
C ASP A 12 19.47 7.10 20.59
N ARG A 13 20.03 6.72 21.75
CA ARG A 13 21.24 7.32 22.34
C ARG A 13 22.48 7.28 21.43
N ASN A 14 22.51 6.37 20.46
CA ASN A 14 23.60 6.21 19.47
C ASN A 14 23.29 6.89 18.13
N LYS A 15 22.23 7.71 18.08
CA LYS A 15 21.72 8.37 16.86
C LYS A 15 21.28 7.36 15.78
N GLN A 16 20.94 6.14 16.17
CA GLN A 16 20.36 5.15 15.26
C GLN A 16 18.85 5.32 15.21
N LEU A 17 18.27 5.11 14.03
CA LEU A 17 16.83 5.18 13.84
C LEU A 17 16.13 4.11 14.66
N TYR A 18 15.27 4.55 15.59
CA TYR A 18 14.46 3.69 16.43
C TYR A 18 13.05 3.52 15.86
N ALA A 19 12.42 4.64 15.48
CA ALA A 19 11.03 4.69 15.07
C ALA A 19 10.75 5.93 14.21
N TYR A 20 9.54 6.02 13.67
CA TYR A 20 9.00 7.23 13.05
C TYR A 20 7.72 7.66 13.77
N GLU A 21 7.56 8.95 14.01
CA GLU A 21 6.25 9.56 14.29
C GLU A 21 5.54 9.87 12.98
N LEU A 22 4.28 9.43 12.87
CA LEU A 22 3.44 9.63 11.70
C LEU A 22 2.48 10.80 11.92
N LEU A 23 2.65 11.83 11.10
CA LEU A 23 1.91 13.07 11.12
C LEU A 23 1.04 13.17 9.85
N PHE A 24 -0.21 12.72 9.92
CA PHE A 24 -1.12 12.70 8.76
C PHE A 24 -1.50 14.10 8.26
N ARG A 25 -1.67 14.26 6.95
CA ARG A 25 -1.93 15.52 6.26
C ARG A 25 -3.00 15.35 5.17
N ASP A 26 -3.74 16.42 4.86
CA ASP A 26 -4.75 16.42 3.80
C ASP A 26 -4.17 16.66 2.38
N GLY A 27 -2.92 17.13 2.25
CA GLY A 27 -2.31 17.48 0.95
C GLY A 27 -0.84 17.91 1.01
N LEU A 28 -0.19 18.04 -0.16
CA LEU A 28 1.22 18.46 -0.32
C LEU A 28 1.48 19.94 0.03
N GLU A 29 0.53 20.83 -0.28
CA GLU A 29 0.66 22.28 0.00
C GLU A 29 0.24 22.67 1.43
N ASN A 30 -0.35 21.75 2.19
CA ASN A 30 -0.91 21.99 3.52
C ASN A 30 0.16 21.86 4.63
N ALA A 31 1.17 22.72 4.57
CA ALA A 31 2.03 23.01 5.70
C ALA A 31 1.18 23.69 6.80
N PHE A 32 0.63 22.89 7.72
CA PHE A 32 -0.20 23.28 8.88
C PHE A 32 -1.60 23.81 8.54
N PRO A 33 -2.59 22.92 8.42
CA PRO A 33 -3.84 23.12 9.14
C PRO A 33 -4.10 21.99 10.14
N GLU A 34 -4.71 22.33 11.28
CA GLU A 34 -5.23 21.39 12.26
C GLU A 34 -6.31 20.53 11.60
N ILE A 35 -5.98 19.29 11.25
CA ILE A 35 -6.99 18.28 10.94
C ILE A 35 -7.63 17.88 12.26
N ASP A 36 -8.94 17.66 12.28
CA ASP A 36 -9.59 17.02 13.42
C ASP A 36 -8.88 15.68 13.69
N GLY A 37 -8.24 15.55 14.87
CA GLY A 37 -7.48 14.36 15.24
C GLY A 37 -8.30 13.07 15.14
N ASN A 38 -9.63 13.16 15.26
CA ASN A 38 -10.53 12.04 15.01
C ASN A 38 -10.58 11.63 13.54
N GLU A 39 -10.64 12.59 12.62
CA GLU A 39 -10.75 12.34 11.18
C GLU A 39 -9.44 11.78 10.61
N ALA A 40 -8.29 12.33 11.03
CA ALA A 40 -6.97 11.82 10.64
C ALA A 40 -6.78 10.36 11.05
N THR A 41 -7.10 10.03 12.31
CA THR A 41 -6.98 8.67 12.84
C THR A 41 -7.98 7.70 12.20
N SER A 42 -9.23 8.13 11.97
CA SER A 42 -10.26 7.31 11.32
C SER A 42 -9.85 6.92 9.90
N ARG A 43 -9.42 7.91 9.10
CA ARG A 43 -8.98 7.69 7.72
C ARG A 43 -7.74 6.80 7.64
N MET A 44 -6.83 6.89 8.62
CA MET A 44 -5.67 5.99 8.71
C MET A 44 -6.09 4.54 9.01
N VAL A 45 -6.99 4.31 9.97
CA VAL A 45 -7.47 2.96 10.27
C VAL A 45 -8.20 2.36 9.08
N GLU A 46 -9.04 3.16 8.40
CA GLU A 46 -9.67 2.75 7.15
C GLU A 46 -8.62 2.52 6.03
N GLY A 47 -7.61 3.37 5.89
CA GLY A 47 -6.55 3.21 4.89
C GLY A 47 -5.67 1.97 5.12
N SER A 48 -5.27 1.72 6.36
CA SER A 48 -4.39 0.60 6.76
C SER A 48 -5.08 -0.76 6.70
N GLN A 49 -6.40 -0.81 6.92
CA GLN A 49 -7.19 -2.03 6.81
C GLN A 49 -7.45 -2.44 5.35
N PHE A 50 -7.52 -1.49 4.43
CA PHE A 50 -8.04 -1.73 3.08
C PHE A 50 -7.03 -1.51 1.94
N SER A 51 -5.99 -0.68 2.08
CA SER A 51 -5.14 -0.31 0.92
C SER A 51 -3.66 0.00 1.20
N PHE A 52 -3.25 0.23 2.46
CA PHE A 52 -1.88 0.65 2.81
C PHE A 52 -1.23 -0.26 3.83
N GLY A 53 -0.01 -0.74 3.54
CA GLY A 53 0.87 -1.21 4.61
C GLY A 53 1.40 -0.01 5.37
N LEU A 54 1.35 -0.02 6.71
CA LEU A 54 2.12 0.90 7.55
C LEU A 54 3.59 0.94 7.12
N ASP A 55 4.10 -0.20 6.64
CA ASP A 55 5.42 -0.42 6.03
C ASP A 55 5.80 0.63 4.98
N ASP A 56 4.87 1.17 4.19
CA ASP A 56 5.17 2.18 3.17
C ASP A 56 5.64 3.52 3.80
N PHE A 57 5.33 3.76 5.07
CA PHE A 57 5.68 4.98 5.80
C PHE A 57 6.80 4.77 6.82
N ILE A 58 6.84 3.61 7.47
CA ILE A 58 7.75 3.33 8.60
C ILE A 58 8.85 2.32 8.25
N ASP A 59 8.86 1.79 7.02
CA ASP A 59 9.76 0.72 6.59
C ASP A 59 9.64 -0.49 7.55
N ASP A 60 10.74 -0.90 8.19
CA ASP A 60 10.79 -1.99 9.17
C ASP A 60 10.76 -1.49 10.63
N LYS A 61 10.40 -0.22 10.87
CA LYS A 61 10.44 0.43 12.19
C LYS A 61 9.07 0.56 12.83
N LEU A 62 9.06 1.02 14.08
CA LEU A 62 7.83 1.35 14.80
C LEU A 62 7.25 2.68 14.30
N GLY A 63 5.92 2.75 14.18
CA GLY A 63 5.15 3.95 13.90
C GLY A 63 4.47 4.47 15.16
N PHE A 64 4.83 5.67 15.58
CA PHE A 64 4.15 6.42 16.63
C PHE A 64 2.95 7.13 16.00
N ILE A 65 1.76 6.89 16.54
CA ILE A 65 0.50 7.40 16.00
C ILE A 65 -0.33 8.02 17.11
N ASN A 66 -0.80 9.24 16.83
CA ASN A 66 -1.67 10.02 17.71
C ASN A 66 -3.10 9.50 17.75
N PHE A 67 -3.62 9.29 18.96
CA PHE A 67 -5.00 8.92 19.22
C PHE A 67 -5.67 9.88 20.20
N THR A 68 -6.88 10.31 19.85
CA THR A 68 -7.78 11.04 20.74
C THR A 68 -8.48 10.07 21.70
N LEU A 69 -9.10 10.60 22.76
CA LEU A 69 -9.93 9.77 23.65
C LEU A 69 -11.08 9.08 22.91
N GLU A 70 -11.65 9.73 21.90
CA GLU A 70 -12.76 9.16 21.14
C GLU A 70 -12.31 7.95 20.31
N THR A 71 -11.17 8.05 19.62
CA THR A 71 -10.65 6.97 18.77
C THR A 71 -10.15 5.79 19.61
N LEU A 72 -9.55 6.04 20.78
CA LEU A 72 -9.23 5.01 21.77
C LEU A 72 -10.48 4.23 22.17
N VAL A 73 -11.56 4.91 22.55
CA VAL A 73 -12.80 4.26 23.00
C VAL A 73 -13.49 3.48 21.86
N LYS A 74 -13.38 3.96 20.62
CA LYS A 74 -13.83 3.22 19.43
C LYS A 74 -12.94 2.02 19.07
N LYS A 75 -11.88 1.76 19.86
CA LYS A 75 -10.94 0.63 19.69
C LYS A 75 -10.16 0.66 18.38
N TYR A 76 -9.95 1.84 17.82
CA TYR A 76 -9.20 2.03 16.58
C TYR A 76 -7.76 1.49 16.63
N PRO A 77 -7.00 1.65 17.74
CA PRO A 77 -5.67 1.04 17.82
C PRO A 77 -5.66 -0.47 17.61
N THR A 78 -6.74 -1.17 18.01
CA THR A 78 -6.84 -2.64 17.91
C THR A 78 -6.95 -3.15 16.48
N MET A 79 -7.18 -2.24 15.53
CA MET A 79 -7.19 -2.52 14.10
C MET A 79 -5.79 -2.43 13.48
N LEU A 80 -4.76 -2.07 14.25
CA LEU A 80 -3.38 -1.96 13.75
C LEU A 80 -2.49 -3.06 14.32
N PRO A 81 -1.47 -3.52 13.58
CA PRO A 81 -0.51 -4.51 14.07
C PRO A 81 0.28 -3.94 15.25
N LYS A 82 0.09 -4.52 16.44
CA LYS A 82 0.71 -4.06 17.70
C LYS A 82 2.24 -4.12 17.69
N GLU A 83 2.84 -4.98 16.86
CA GLU A 83 4.28 -5.10 16.69
C GLU A 83 4.89 -3.93 15.91
N GLN A 84 4.07 -3.16 15.19
CA GLN A 84 4.51 -2.03 14.36
C GLN A 84 4.08 -0.68 14.93
N VAL A 85 3.20 -0.62 15.93
CA VAL A 85 2.56 0.64 16.37
C VAL A 85 2.80 0.94 17.84
N VAL A 86 3.17 2.20 18.09
CA VAL A 86 3.11 2.83 19.41
C VAL A 86 1.90 3.76 19.44
N VAL A 87 1.02 3.57 20.41
CA VAL A 87 -0.20 4.36 20.57
C VAL A 87 0.14 5.60 21.39
N GLU A 88 0.13 6.77 20.77
CA GLU A 88 0.35 8.06 21.43
C GLU A 88 -0.96 8.65 21.92
N ILE A 89 -1.02 8.93 23.22
CA ILE A 89 -2.13 9.58 23.89
C ILE A 89 -1.82 11.07 23.92
N LEU A 90 -2.63 11.86 23.20
CA LEU A 90 -2.47 13.30 23.09
C LEU A 90 -2.56 14.02 24.45
N GLU A 91 -1.77 15.09 24.59
CA GLU A 91 -1.68 15.98 25.74
C GLU A 91 -3.01 16.68 26.07
N THR A 92 -3.86 16.86 25.07
CA THR A 92 -5.21 17.43 25.23
C THR A 92 -6.15 16.55 26.04
N ILE A 93 -5.82 15.27 26.25
CA ILE A 93 -6.67 14.31 26.94
C ILE A 93 -6.45 14.38 28.45
N GLN A 94 -7.53 14.68 29.17
CA GLN A 94 -7.49 14.74 30.64
C GLN A 94 -7.42 13.32 31.26
N PRO A 95 -6.56 13.11 32.27
CA PRO A 95 -6.46 11.84 32.98
C PRO A 95 -7.76 11.55 33.74
N GLY A 96 -8.41 10.44 33.40
CA GLY A 96 -9.66 10.03 34.01
C GLY A 96 -9.92 8.52 33.89
N LYS A 97 -10.95 8.03 34.60
CA LYS A 97 -11.28 6.60 34.67
C LYS A 97 -11.48 5.96 33.29
N ARG A 98 -12.08 6.70 32.35
CA ARG A 98 -12.34 6.21 30.98
C ARG A 98 -11.03 5.98 30.22
N LEU A 99 -10.11 6.96 30.23
CA LEU A 99 -8.80 6.79 29.61
C LEU A 99 -8.00 5.66 30.26
N LEU A 100 -8.04 5.55 31.60
CA LEU A 100 -7.31 4.51 32.32
C LEU A 100 -7.76 3.10 31.91
N ALA A 101 -9.07 2.89 31.76
CA ALA A 101 -9.62 1.63 31.28
C ALA A 101 -9.16 1.29 29.85
N GLU A 102 -9.06 2.29 28.97
CA GLU A 102 -8.53 2.10 27.61
C GLU A 102 -7.03 1.75 27.62
N CYS A 103 -6.22 2.43 28.45
CA CYS A 103 -4.79 2.11 28.59
C CYS A 103 -4.58 0.68 29.11
N GLN A 104 -5.34 0.27 30.13
CA GLN A 104 -5.32 -1.09 30.68
C GLN A 104 -5.62 -2.13 29.59
N HIS A 105 -6.70 -1.91 28.86
CA HIS A 105 -7.15 -2.81 27.82
C HIS A 105 -6.13 -2.98 26.69
N LEU A 106 -5.57 -1.88 26.19
CA LEU A 106 -4.55 -1.93 25.13
C LEU A 106 -3.27 -2.60 25.63
N LYS A 107 -2.89 -2.35 26.89
CA LYS A 107 -1.71 -2.99 27.48
C LYS A 107 -1.88 -4.49 27.62
N GLU A 108 -3.06 -4.97 28.03
CA GLU A 108 -3.40 -6.40 28.09
C GLU A 108 -3.32 -7.08 26.72
N GLN A 109 -3.58 -6.35 25.64
CA GLN A 109 -3.45 -6.86 24.26
C GLN A 109 -2.01 -6.84 23.73
N GLY A 110 -1.09 -6.20 24.46
CA GLY A 110 0.33 -6.13 24.14
C GLY A 110 0.74 -4.90 23.31
N TYR A 111 -0.07 -3.84 23.28
CA TYR A 111 0.34 -2.58 22.65
C TYR A 111 1.35 -1.82 23.51
N THR A 112 2.20 -1.06 22.84
CA THR A 112 3.10 -0.07 23.47
C THR A 112 2.38 1.26 23.55
N LEU A 113 2.36 1.89 24.73
CA LEU A 113 1.64 3.16 24.95
C LEU A 113 2.62 4.30 25.27
N ALA A 114 2.39 5.45 24.65
CA ALA A 114 3.12 6.68 24.85
C ALA A 114 2.21 7.82 25.33
N LEU A 115 2.70 8.68 26.23
CA LEU A 115 2.08 9.97 26.54
C LEU A 115 2.80 11.07 25.77
N ASP A 116 2.06 11.84 24.98
CA ASP A 116 2.58 12.94 24.16
C ASP A 116 2.59 14.27 24.92
N ASP A 117 3.54 15.16 24.59
CA ASP A 117 3.72 16.50 25.20
C ASP A 117 3.42 16.53 26.73
N TYR A 118 4.04 15.62 27.49
CA TYR A 118 3.61 15.26 28.84
C TYR A 118 3.72 16.39 29.88
N ILE A 119 2.57 16.75 30.46
CA ILE A 119 2.50 17.70 31.59
C ILE A 119 2.31 16.92 32.91
N HIS A 120 3.29 17.02 33.80
CA HIS A 120 3.31 16.25 35.04
C HIS A 120 2.16 16.63 35.99
N GLN A 121 1.44 15.60 36.48
CA GLN A 121 0.41 15.71 37.51
C GLN A 121 0.35 14.38 38.30
N ASN A 122 0.09 14.45 39.61
CA ASN A 122 0.07 13.29 40.50
C ASN A 122 -0.91 12.18 40.05
N VAL A 123 -2.01 12.55 39.39
CA VAL A 123 -3.02 11.60 38.91
C VAL A 123 -2.47 10.60 37.88
N TRP A 124 -1.46 10.99 37.11
CA TRP A 124 -0.82 10.13 36.09
C TRP A 124 -0.12 8.91 36.68
N ARG A 125 0.21 8.92 37.98
CA ARG A 125 0.82 7.78 38.66
C ARG A 125 0.00 6.50 38.54
N HIS A 126 -1.32 6.61 38.43
CA HIS A 126 -2.21 5.45 38.21
C HIS A 126 -2.08 4.83 36.81
N PHE A 127 -1.54 5.57 35.85
CA PHE A 127 -1.37 5.15 34.45
C PHE A 127 -0.01 4.51 34.20
N TYR A 128 1.02 4.88 34.96
CA TYR A 128 2.41 4.40 34.77
C TYR A 128 2.59 2.87 34.66
N PRO A 129 1.81 2.01 35.35
CA PRO A 129 1.89 0.56 35.11
C PRO A 129 1.59 0.13 33.66
N TYR A 130 0.90 0.96 32.88
CA TYR A 130 0.42 0.66 31.52
C TYR A 130 1.12 1.48 30.44
N ILE A 131 1.85 2.52 30.83
CA ILE A 131 2.62 3.39 29.92
C ILE A 131 4.03 2.84 29.77
N ASP A 132 4.55 2.89 28.54
CA ASP A 132 5.92 2.48 28.21
C ASP A 132 6.83 3.67 27.90
N ILE A 133 6.25 4.73 27.37
CA ILE A 133 6.98 5.87 26.85
C ILE A 133 6.33 7.18 27.32
N ILE A 134 7.14 8.16 27.70
CA ILE A 134 6.69 9.53 27.98
C ILE A 134 7.52 10.47 27.12
N LYS A 135 6.85 11.26 26.29
CA LYS A 135 7.46 12.28 25.43
C LYS A 135 7.40 13.63 26.14
N ILE A 136 8.51 14.36 26.13
CA ILE A 136 8.68 15.64 26.84
C ILE A 136 9.26 16.64 25.86
N ASP A 137 8.54 17.75 25.63
CA ASP A 137 9.08 18.92 24.97
C ASP A 137 10.26 19.50 25.77
N PHE A 138 11.45 19.34 25.21
CA PHE A 138 12.71 19.69 25.86
C PHE A 138 12.95 21.20 25.94
N ARG A 139 12.25 22.00 25.13
CA ARG A 139 12.42 23.46 25.11
C ARG A 139 11.48 24.18 26.06
N THR A 140 10.31 23.60 26.32
CA THR A 140 9.30 24.19 27.21
C THR A 140 9.35 23.63 28.63
N THR A 141 9.91 22.44 28.82
CA THR A 141 10.02 21.81 30.14
C THR A 141 11.37 22.13 30.81
N THR A 142 11.34 22.66 32.04
CA THR A 142 12.56 22.98 32.78
C THR A 142 13.24 21.73 33.33
N THR A 143 14.56 21.81 33.57
CA THR A 143 15.34 20.73 34.18
C THR A 143 14.81 20.29 35.54
N ASP A 144 14.30 21.22 36.35
CA ASP A 144 13.71 20.91 37.66
C ASP A 144 12.45 20.05 37.49
N THR A 145 11.54 20.42 36.57
CA THR A 145 10.35 19.61 36.24
C THR A 145 10.74 18.23 35.69
N ILE A 146 11.78 18.14 34.85
CA ILE A 146 12.29 16.86 34.35
C ILE A 146 12.77 15.98 35.51
N ASN A 147 13.46 16.55 36.49
CA ASN A 147 13.91 15.82 37.68
C ASN A 147 12.75 15.38 38.57
N GLU A 148 11.70 16.19 38.71
CA GLU A 148 10.46 15.80 39.40
C GLU A 148 9.77 14.61 38.70
N ILE A 149 9.65 14.65 37.37
CA ILE A 149 9.11 13.55 36.57
C ILE A 149 9.93 12.29 36.80
N LYS A 150 11.26 12.37 36.70
CA LYS A 150 12.15 11.22 36.94
C LYS A 150 11.98 10.64 38.34
N LEU A 151 11.85 11.49 39.36
CA LEU A 151 11.60 11.06 40.72
C LEU A 151 10.27 10.30 40.82
N ALA A 152 9.20 10.80 40.19
CA ALA A 152 7.90 10.13 40.14
C ALA A 152 7.94 8.77 39.43
N LEU A 153 8.85 8.61 38.46
CA LEU A 153 9.06 7.38 37.68
C LEU A 153 10.02 6.38 38.33
N THR A 154 10.60 6.66 39.50
CA THR A 154 11.58 5.78 40.16
C THR A 154 11.05 4.35 40.36
N ASP A 155 9.77 4.20 40.69
CA ASP A 155 9.12 2.90 40.90
C ASP A 155 8.69 2.21 39.58
N PHE A 156 8.91 2.86 38.45
CA PHE A 156 8.48 2.44 37.10
C PHE A 156 9.63 2.49 36.09
N PRO A 157 10.73 1.75 36.32
CA PRO A 157 11.95 1.82 35.50
C PRO A 157 11.78 1.31 34.06
N HIS A 158 10.64 0.68 33.75
CA HIS A 158 10.29 0.25 32.39
C HIS A 158 9.96 1.44 31.49
N ILE A 159 9.50 2.57 32.05
CA ILE A 159 9.14 3.76 31.27
C ILE A 159 10.40 4.40 30.67
N LYS A 160 10.37 4.63 29.37
CA LYS A 160 11.41 5.34 28.62
C LYS A 160 10.99 6.77 28.33
N LEU A 161 11.94 7.69 28.36
CA LEU A 161 11.71 9.11 28.04
C LEU A 161 12.17 9.43 26.63
N ILE A 162 11.35 10.18 25.89
CA ILE A 162 11.70 10.81 24.61
C ILE A 162 11.85 12.32 24.83
N ALA A 163 12.99 12.88 24.41
CA ALA A 163 13.19 14.33 24.37
C ALA A 163 12.76 14.83 23.00
N GLU A 164 11.73 15.67 22.97
CA GLU A 164 11.18 16.26 21.75
C GLU A 164 11.69 17.67 21.51
N LYS A 165 11.59 18.10 20.25
CA LYS A 165 12.00 19.45 19.79
C LYS A 165 13.47 19.76 20.12
N VAL A 166 14.33 18.73 20.06
CA VAL A 166 15.79 18.86 20.18
C VAL A 166 16.35 19.50 18.90
N GLU A 167 16.87 20.72 19.00
CA GLU A 167 17.31 21.53 17.86
C GLU A 167 18.85 21.69 17.79
N THR A 168 19.56 21.42 18.88
CA THR A 168 21.02 21.58 18.98
C THR A 168 21.73 20.35 19.55
N ASN A 169 23.05 20.25 19.31
CA ASN A 169 23.86 19.17 19.89
C ASN A 169 23.99 19.31 21.41
N GLU A 170 24.01 20.53 21.92
CA GLU A 170 24.08 20.85 23.35
C GLU A 170 22.82 20.36 24.07
N GLU A 171 21.63 20.62 23.52
CA GLU A 171 20.37 20.07 24.03
C GLU A 171 20.36 18.54 24.02
N PHE A 172 20.88 17.92 22.96
CA PHE A 172 21.02 16.46 22.90
C PHE A 172 21.94 15.90 24.00
N GLN A 173 23.10 16.51 24.24
CA GLN A 173 24.00 16.07 25.32
C GLN A 173 23.36 16.25 26.70
N LEU A 174 22.68 17.38 26.93
CA LEU A 174 21.97 17.62 28.18
C LEU A 174 20.85 16.59 28.40
N ALA A 175 20.05 16.30 27.37
CA ALA A 175 19.01 15.27 27.44
C ALA A 175 19.61 13.87 27.70
N MET A 176 20.76 13.55 27.10
CA MET A 176 21.51 12.32 27.34
C MET A 176 21.95 12.18 28.82
N GLU A 177 22.48 13.26 29.40
CA GLU A 177 22.88 13.35 30.82
C GLU A 177 21.67 13.24 31.76
N LEU A 178 20.54 13.84 31.38
CA LEU A 178 19.28 13.74 32.10
C LEU A 178 18.63 12.36 32.00
N GLY A 179 19.17 11.45 31.20
CA GLY A 179 18.76 10.04 31.18
C GLY A 179 17.67 9.72 30.15
N PHE A 180 17.43 10.60 29.18
CA PHE A 180 16.52 10.31 28.07
C PHE A 180 17.02 9.11 27.25
N SER A 181 16.08 8.31 26.75
CA SER A 181 16.38 7.09 25.99
C SER A 181 16.28 7.31 24.49
N TYR A 182 15.37 8.19 24.06
CA TYR A 182 15.14 8.52 22.66
C TYR A 182 15.03 10.03 22.45
N PHE A 183 15.20 10.46 21.21
CA PHE A 183 15.33 11.86 20.84
C PHE A 183 14.65 12.15 19.50
N GLN A 184 13.98 13.29 19.42
CA GLN A 184 13.27 13.76 18.24
C GLN A 184 13.42 15.27 18.11
N GLY A 185 13.70 15.76 16.91
CA GLY A 185 13.82 17.20 16.64
C GLY A 185 14.68 17.54 15.42
N PHE A 186 14.65 18.82 15.04
CA PHE A 186 15.29 19.30 13.80
C PHE A 186 16.81 19.20 13.79
N PHE A 187 17.45 19.00 14.95
CA PHE A 187 18.87 18.69 15.02
C PHE A 187 19.23 17.42 14.22
N PHE A 188 18.32 16.44 14.23
CA PHE A 188 18.56 15.13 13.62
C PHE A 188 18.03 15.05 12.18
N SER A 189 16.79 15.50 11.98
CA SER A 189 16.17 15.59 10.66
C SER A 189 14.92 16.46 10.70
N LYS A 190 14.57 17.07 9.57
CA LYS A 190 13.24 17.69 9.38
C LYS A 190 12.22 16.61 8.99
N PRO A 191 10.92 16.80 9.25
CA PRO A 191 9.87 15.90 8.78
C PRO A 191 9.93 15.73 7.26
N GLU A 192 9.85 14.48 6.80
CA GLU A 192 9.83 14.12 5.38
C GLU A 192 8.37 13.91 4.94
N MET A 193 7.93 14.58 3.87
CA MET A 193 6.60 14.39 3.31
C MET A 193 6.57 13.13 2.46
N MET A 194 5.76 12.15 2.85
CA MET A 194 5.49 10.94 2.09
C MET A 194 4.11 11.02 1.43
N GLN A 195 4.04 10.61 0.17
CA GLN A 195 2.80 10.48 -0.59
C GLN A 195 2.65 9.03 -1.03
N SER A 196 1.50 8.42 -0.75
CA SER A 196 1.15 7.11 -1.30
C SER A 196 -0.26 7.14 -1.90
N LYS A 197 -0.44 6.45 -3.03
CA LYS A 197 -1.69 6.44 -3.80
C LYS A 197 -2.52 5.23 -3.41
N ALA A 198 -3.66 5.46 -2.75
CA ALA A 198 -4.58 4.38 -2.42
C ALA A 198 -5.34 3.90 -3.65
N LEU A 199 -5.51 2.60 -3.78
CA LEU A 199 -6.59 2.03 -4.58
C LEU A 199 -7.94 2.39 -3.94
N SER A 200 -8.85 2.90 -4.75
CA SER A 200 -10.27 3.10 -4.38
C SER A 200 -10.95 1.75 -4.11
N PRO A 201 -12.07 1.72 -3.34
CA PRO A 201 -12.80 0.48 -3.07
C PRO A 201 -13.14 -0.32 -4.33
N ALA A 202 -13.51 0.34 -5.43
CA ALA A 202 -13.82 -0.33 -6.70
C ALA A 202 -12.56 -0.95 -7.37
N GLN A 203 -11.41 -0.29 -7.27
CA GLN A 203 -10.13 -0.85 -7.74
C GLN A 203 -9.70 -2.04 -6.89
N MET A 204 -9.94 -2.00 -5.57
CA MET A 204 -9.69 -3.13 -4.66
C MET A 204 -10.57 -4.34 -4.99
N THR A 205 -11.87 -4.14 -5.22
CA THR A 205 -12.78 -5.22 -5.66
C THR A 205 -12.26 -5.91 -6.92
N LEU A 206 -11.74 -5.14 -7.90
CA LEU A 206 -11.15 -5.70 -9.11
C LEU A 206 -9.84 -6.46 -8.83
N ALA A 207 -9.00 -5.95 -7.93
CA ALA A 207 -7.77 -6.64 -7.52
C ALA A 207 -8.06 -7.97 -6.82
N GLU A 208 -9.08 -8.02 -5.96
CA GLU A 208 -9.54 -9.27 -5.33
C GLU A 208 -10.05 -10.28 -6.37
N LEU A 209 -10.84 -9.84 -7.34
CA LEU A 209 -11.30 -10.69 -8.43
C LEU A 209 -10.15 -11.21 -9.30
N LEU A 210 -9.13 -10.38 -9.53
CA LEU A 210 -7.90 -10.80 -10.22
C LEU A 210 -7.14 -11.87 -9.44
N TYR A 211 -7.08 -11.74 -8.12
CA TYR A 211 -6.48 -12.77 -7.27
C TYR A 211 -7.26 -14.07 -7.33
N GLU A 212 -8.57 -14.03 -7.11
CA GLU A 212 -9.42 -15.22 -7.13
C GLU A 212 -9.32 -15.96 -8.46
N THR A 213 -9.32 -15.24 -9.59
CA THR A 213 -9.15 -15.84 -10.92
C THR A 213 -7.74 -16.35 -11.20
N SER A 214 -6.74 -15.93 -10.41
CA SER A 214 -5.35 -16.40 -10.53
C SER A 214 -5.08 -17.73 -9.81
N LYS A 215 -6.00 -18.19 -8.95
CA LYS A 215 -5.86 -19.44 -8.21
C LYS A 215 -5.99 -20.68 -9.14
N PRO A 216 -5.31 -21.80 -8.82
CA PRO A 216 -5.44 -23.05 -9.57
C PRO A 216 -6.87 -23.58 -9.61
N GLU A 217 -7.60 -23.43 -8.51
CA GLU A 217 -9.04 -23.72 -8.42
C GLU A 217 -9.81 -22.43 -8.18
N VAL A 218 -10.69 -22.09 -9.12
CA VAL A 218 -11.51 -20.87 -9.04
C VAL A 218 -12.83 -21.16 -8.40
N ASP A 219 -13.14 -20.42 -7.35
CA ASP A 219 -14.47 -20.39 -6.76
C ASP A 219 -15.39 -19.44 -7.57
N LEU A 220 -16.08 -20.02 -8.55
CA LEU A 220 -17.03 -19.29 -9.37
C LEU A 220 -18.21 -18.73 -8.56
N ASN A 221 -18.57 -19.32 -7.41
CA ASN A 221 -19.64 -18.79 -6.58
C ASN A 221 -19.18 -17.49 -5.91
N LYS A 222 -17.98 -17.49 -5.33
CA LYS A 222 -17.39 -16.27 -4.74
C LYS A 222 -17.28 -15.14 -5.76
N ILE A 223 -16.83 -15.43 -6.98
CA ILE A 223 -16.79 -14.44 -8.07
C ILE A 223 -18.20 -13.94 -8.42
N THR A 224 -19.17 -14.86 -8.54
CA THR A 224 -20.56 -14.50 -8.86
C THR A 224 -21.14 -13.55 -7.81
N ASP A 225 -20.90 -13.81 -6.53
CA ASP A 225 -21.39 -12.97 -5.43
C ASP A 225 -20.85 -11.54 -5.49
N VAL A 226 -19.58 -11.38 -5.89
CA VAL A 226 -18.97 -10.05 -6.08
C VAL A 226 -19.65 -9.31 -7.23
N PHE A 227 -19.82 -9.95 -8.39
CA PHE A 227 -20.54 -9.33 -9.52
C PHE A 227 -21.98 -8.97 -9.13
N GLN A 228 -22.70 -9.83 -8.41
CA GLN A 228 -24.08 -9.57 -7.98
C GLN A 228 -24.25 -8.37 -7.06
N ARG A 229 -23.21 -8.00 -6.31
CA ARG A 229 -23.21 -6.83 -5.42
C ARG A 229 -22.89 -5.52 -6.15
N ASP A 230 -22.25 -5.59 -7.33
CA ASP A 230 -21.85 -4.42 -8.13
C ASP A 230 -22.55 -4.41 -9.49
N VAL A 231 -23.57 -3.54 -9.60
CA VAL A 231 -24.39 -3.39 -10.82
C VAL A 231 -23.55 -2.89 -12.00
N HIS A 232 -22.56 -2.01 -11.77
CA HIS A 232 -21.73 -1.45 -12.83
C HIS A 232 -20.78 -2.51 -13.41
N LEU A 233 -20.15 -3.28 -12.51
CA LEU A 233 -19.27 -4.37 -12.89
C LEU A 233 -20.05 -5.48 -13.64
N SER A 234 -21.26 -5.79 -13.18
CA SER A 234 -22.19 -6.71 -13.86
C SER A 234 -22.55 -6.26 -15.26
N TYR A 235 -22.88 -4.98 -15.44
CA TYR A 235 -23.19 -4.42 -16.75
C TYR A 235 -21.99 -4.55 -17.71
N LYS A 236 -20.78 -4.19 -17.24
CA LYS A 236 -19.55 -4.32 -18.03
C LYS A 236 -19.26 -5.77 -18.42
N LEU A 237 -19.47 -6.73 -17.52
CA LEU A 237 -19.30 -8.16 -17.80
C LEU A 237 -20.24 -8.61 -18.93
N LEU A 238 -21.53 -8.26 -18.85
CA LEU A 238 -22.50 -8.63 -19.86
C LEU A 238 -22.16 -7.98 -21.21
N ARG A 239 -21.85 -6.68 -21.24
CA ARG A 239 -21.43 -5.97 -22.47
C ARG A 239 -20.18 -6.58 -23.10
N TYR A 240 -19.17 -6.89 -22.28
CA TYR A 240 -17.96 -7.56 -22.75
C TYR A 240 -18.26 -8.95 -23.30
N SER A 241 -19.04 -9.74 -22.56
CA SER A 241 -19.43 -11.09 -22.98
C SER A 241 -20.21 -11.08 -24.30
N ASN A 242 -21.02 -10.05 -24.56
CA ASN A 242 -21.79 -9.90 -25.80
C ASN A 242 -21.04 -9.14 -26.92
N SER A 243 -19.77 -8.79 -26.71
CA SER A 243 -18.99 -8.02 -27.69
C SER A 243 -18.74 -8.78 -28.99
N ALA A 244 -18.53 -8.04 -30.08
CA ALA A 244 -18.30 -8.58 -31.43
C ALA A 244 -17.10 -9.54 -31.51
N VAL A 245 -16.16 -9.45 -30.56
CA VAL A 245 -14.99 -10.34 -30.43
C VAL A 245 -15.43 -11.81 -30.33
N PHE A 246 -16.55 -12.09 -29.67
CA PHE A 246 -17.02 -13.46 -29.45
C PHE A 246 -17.95 -13.99 -30.55
N LYS A 247 -18.31 -13.17 -31.56
CA LYS A 247 -19.12 -13.53 -32.74
C LYS A 247 -20.32 -14.46 -32.44
N ARG A 248 -21.13 -14.15 -31.42
CA ARG A 248 -22.20 -15.04 -30.94
C ARG A 248 -23.53 -14.85 -31.68
N ARG A 249 -24.32 -15.94 -31.73
CA ARG A 249 -25.68 -15.96 -32.31
C ARG A 249 -26.78 -15.64 -31.29
N THR A 250 -26.54 -15.89 -30.01
CA THR A 250 -27.48 -15.68 -28.90
C THR A 250 -26.85 -14.79 -27.84
N GLU A 251 -27.62 -13.84 -27.34
CA GLU A 251 -27.21 -12.89 -26.31
C GLU A 251 -27.09 -13.59 -24.94
N ILE A 252 -26.13 -13.13 -24.13
CA ILE A 252 -25.97 -13.53 -22.73
C ILE A 252 -26.73 -12.56 -21.84
N GLU A 253 -27.65 -13.08 -21.04
CA GLU A 253 -28.56 -12.27 -20.21
C GLU A 253 -28.22 -12.32 -18.71
N THR A 254 -27.42 -13.29 -18.27
CA THR A 254 -27.13 -13.49 -16.84
C THR A 254 -25.64 -13.54 -16.51
N ILE A 255 -25.29 -13.06 -15.31
CA ILE A 255 -23.91 -13.10 -14.78
C ILE A 255 -23.37 -14.53 -14.79
N LYS A 256 -24.13 -15.50 -14.28
CA LYS A 256 -23.71 -16.91 -14.24
C LYS A 256 -23.42 -17.44 -15.64
N GLN A 257 -24.28 -17.15 -16.62
CA GLN A 257 -24.05 -17.54 -18.01
C GLN A 257 -22.80 -16.87 -18.59
N ALA A 258 -22.58 -15.57 -18.33
CA ALA A 258 -21.37 -14.87 -18.76
C ALA A 258 -20.10 -15.52 -18.21
N LEU A 259 -20.06 -15.81 -16.90
CA LEU A 259 -18.91 -16.41 -16.23
C LEU A 259 -18.60 -17.81 -16.78
N VAL A 260 -19.62 -18.64 -16.98
CA VAL A 260 -19.46 -20.00 -17.54
C VAL A 260 -18.98 -19.96 -18.98
N VAL A 261 -19.56 -19.09 -19.81
CA VAL A 261 -19.24 -19.03 -21.24
C VAL A 261 -17.86 -18.41 -21.50
N LEU A 262 -17.47 -17.39 -20.73
CA LEU A 262 -16.12 -16.81 -20.83
C LEU A 262 -15.05 -17.79 -20.34
N GLY A 263 -15.35 -18.53 -19.26
CA GLY A 263 -14.38 -19.35 -18.57
C GLY A 263 -13.31 -18.53 -17.84
N GLN A 264 -12.49 -19.22 -17.05
CA GLN A 264 -11.50 -18.58 -16.16
C GLN A 264 -10.47 -17.72 -16.91
N ALA A 265 -9.91 -18.24 -18.01
CA ALA A 265 -8.82 -17.56 -18.72
C ALA A 265 -9.28 -16.21 -19.29
N GLU A 266 -10.47 -16.16 -19.90
CA GLU A 266 -10.98 -14.93 -20.49
C GLU A 266 -11.53 -13.97 -19.43
N LEU A 267 -12.15 -14.49 -18.37
CA LEU A 267 -12.57 -13.68 -17.23
C LEU A 267 -11.39 -12.94 -16.59
N LYS A 268 -10.25 -13.63 -16.41
CA LYS A 268 -9.04 -13.02 -15.86
C LYS A 268 -8.57 -11.86 -16.74
N LYS A 269 -8.56 -12.01 -18.07
CA LYS A 269 -8.20 -10.93 -19.00
C LYS A 269 -9.16 -9.74 -18.90
N PHE A 270 -10.46 -10.01 -18.88
CA PHE A 270 -11.49 -8.99 -18.74
C PHE A 270 -11.30 -8.16 -17.47
N LEU A 271 -11.14 -8.81 -16.33
CA LEU A 271 -10.90 -8.15 -15.04
C LEU A 271 -9.60 -7.33 -15.07
N SER A 272 -8.57 -7.86 -15.73
CA SER A 272 -7.27 -7.18 -15.84
C SER A 272 -7.42 -5.89 -16.63
N LEU A 273 -8.14 -5.92 -17.75
CA LEU A 273 -8.44 -4.74 -18.57
C LEU A 273 -9.27 -3.71 -17.81
N LEU A 274 -10.30 -4.14 -17.09
CA LEU A 274 -11.11 -3.24 -16.26
C LEU A 274 -10.28 -2.56 -15.17
N PHE A 275 -9.43 -3.33 -14.49
CA PHE A 275 -8.57 -2.83 -13.43
C PHE A 275 -7.62 -1.76 -13.98
N THR A 276 -6.91 -2.05 -15.07
CA THR A 276 -5.99 -1.09 -15.67
C THR A 276 -6.72 0.16 -16.15
N ALA A 277 -7.89 0.02 -16.82
CA ALA A 277 -8.67 1.15 -17.30
C ALA A 277 -9.18 2.06 -16.17
N GLN A 278 -9.50 1.49 -15.01
CA GLN A 278 -9.95 2.27 -13.85
C GLN A 278 -8.81 2.98 -13.13
N ILE A 279 -7.59 2.46 -13.20
CA ILE A 279 -6.42 3.06 -12.55
C ILE A 279 -5.79 4.15 -13.42
N SER A 280 -5.91 4.02 -14.74
CA SER A 280 -5.28 4.91 -15.70
C SER A 280 -6.11 6.13 -16.09
N SER A 281 -7.19 6.46 -15.37
CA SER A 281 -8.17 7.48 -15.81
C SER A 281 -7.53 8.83 -16.14
N ASP A 282 -6.44 9.16 -15.46
CA ASP A 282 -5.74 10.45 -15.56
C ASP A 282 -4.43 10.34 -16.36
N LYS A 283 -4.17 9.18 -16.99
CA LYS A 283 -2.93 8.90 -17.73
C LYS A 283 -3.14 9.02 -19.24
N PRO A 284 -2.07 9.29 -20.01
CA PRO A 284 -2.17 9.33 -21.47
C PRO A 284 -2.72 8.01 -22.01
N ALA A 285 -3.68 8.09 -22.94
CA ALA A 285 -4.24 6.92 -23.63
C ALA A 285 -3.16 6.03 -24.30
N GLU A 286 -2.02 6.62 -24.63
CA GLU A 286 -0.83 5.93 -25.14
C GLU A 286 -0.29 4.88 -24.16
N LEU A 287 -0.17 5.22 -22.88
CA LEU A 287 0.38 4.34 -21.85
C LEU A 287 -0.51 3.09 -21.69
N MET A 288 -1.83 3.29 -21.83
CA MET A 288 -2.81 2.21 -21.82
C MET A 288 -2.72 1.32 -23.05
N ARG A 289 -2.58 1.91 -24.23
CA ARG A 289 -2.38 1.16 -25.46
C ARG A 289 -1.10 0.32 -25.40
N MET A 290 -0.01 0.87 -24.86
CA MET A 290 1.24 0.14 -24.64
C MET A 290 1.02 -1.04 -23.69
N SER A 291 0.41 -0.82 -22.52
CA SER A 291 0.11 -1.88 -21.55
C SER A 291 -0.72 -3.02 -22.16
N MET A 292 -1.77 -2.69 -22.91
CA MET A 292 -2.59 -3.69 -23.63
C MET A 292 -1.81 -4.45 -24.71
N THR A 293 -0.94 -3.75 -25.44
CA THR A 293 -0.07 -4.37 -26.45
C THR A 293 0.89 -5.36 -25.79
N ARG A 294 1.53 -4.98 -24.68
CA ARG A 294 2.40 -5.88 -23.91
C ARG A 294 1.66 -7.11 -23.41
N ALA A 295 0.44 -6.93 -22.90
CA ALA A 295 -0.41 -8.02 -22.44
C ALA A 295 -0.68 -9.04 -23.55
N ARG A 296 -1.17 -8.58 -24.71
CA ARG A 296 -1.50 -9.46 -25.82
C ARG A 296 -0.27 -10.07 -26.48
N PHE A 297 0.86 -9.36 -26.52
CA PHE A 297 2.09 -9.92 -27.05
C PHE A 297 2.66 -11.00 -26.13
N ALA A 298 2.70 -10.77 -24.81
CA ALA A 298 3.10 -11.79 -23.83
C ALA A 298 2.23 -13.05 -23.92
N GLU A 299 0.92 -12.90 -24.12
CA GLU A 299 0.01 -14.02 -24.36
C GLU A 299 0.38 -14.80 -25.63
N GLY A 300 0.64 -14.10 -26.73
CA GLY A 300 1.08 -14.71 -27.99
C GLY A 300 2.41 -15.45 -27.86
N LEU A 301 3.37 -14.88 -27.12
CA LEU A 301 4.64 -15.54 -26.81
C LEU A 301 4.41 -16.82 -26.00
N ALA A 302 3.54 -16.79 -25.00
CA ALA A 302 3.17 -17.96 -24.22
C ALA A 302 2.52 -19.07 -25.08
N GLN A 303 1.66 -18.71 -26.02
CA GLN A 303 1.03 -19.65 -26.96
C GLN A 303 2.07 -20.32 -27.87
N LEU A 304 3.03 -19.54 -28.39
CA LEU A 304 4.11 -20.07 -29.24
C LEU A 304 5.09 -20.95 -28.45
N HIS A 305 5.37 -20.58 -27.20
CA HIS A 305 6.35 -21.28 -26.37
C HIS A 305 5.79 -22.55 -25.72
N GLY A 306 4.52 -22.55 -25.32
CA GLY A 306 3.85 -23.68 -24.67
C GLY A 306 4.35 -24.02 -23.25
N LYS A 307 5.20 -23.19 -22.63
CA LYS A 307 5.80 -23.46 -21.30
C LYS A 307 5.14 -22.78 -20.12
N VAL A 308 4.34 -21.73 -20.36
CA VAL A 308 3.66 -20.97 -19.29
C VAL A 308 2.21 -20.75 -19.65
N ASP A 309 1.38 -20.60 -18.63
CA ASP A 309 -0.04 -20.28 -18.80
C ASP A 309 -0.21 -18.93 -19.53
N THR A 310 -1.05 -18.92 -20.56
CA THR A 310 -1.24 -17.76 -21.44
C THR A 310 -1.90 -16.60 -20.71
N ALA A 311 -2.81 -16.90 -19.77
CA ALA A 311 -3.46 -15.89 -18.93
C ALA A 311 -2.49 -15.26 -17.90
N LYS A 312 -1.56 -16.02 -17.33
CA LYS A 312 -0.46 -15.48 -16.51
C LYS A 312 0.45 -14.56 -17.34
N ALA A 313 0.82 -14.97 -18.55
CA ALA A 313 1.65 -14.15 -19.44
C ALA A 313 0.95 -12.85 -19.84
N PHE A 314 -0.34 -12.93 -20.21
CA PHE A 314 -1.16 -11.76 -20.49
C PHE A 314 -1.15 -10.75 -19.33
N LEU A 315 -1.45 -11.23 -18.12
CA LEU A 315 -1.48 -10.37 -16.94
C LEU A 315 -0.11 -9.76 -16.63
N THR A 316 0.97 -10.54 -16.78
CA THR A 316 2.34 -10.04 -16.57
C THR A 316 2.66 -8.90 -17.55
N GLY A 317 2.33 -9.07 -18.84
CA GLY A 317 2.52 -8.03 -19.84
C GLY A 317 1.73 -6.77 -19.50
N LEU A 318 0.47 -6.92 -19.09
CA LEU A 318 -0.40 -5.79 -18.72
C LEU A 318 0.15 -5.00 -17.52
N MET A 319 0.61 -5.71 -16.48
CA MET A 319 1.10 -5.12 -15.24
C MET A 319 2.53 -4.56 -15.36
N SER A 320 3.23 -4.81 -16.46
CA SER A 320 4.64 -4.40 -16.65
C SER A 320 4.89 -2.90 -16.81
N LEU A 321 3.83 -2.09 -16.83
CA LEU A 321 3.86 -0.61 -16.86
C LEU A 321 3.13 0.00 -15.66
N MET A 322 2.79 -0.79 -14.64
CA MET A 322 1.96 -0.32 -13.55
C MET A 322 2.66 0.73 -12.69
N ASP A 323 3.98 0.69 -12.62
CA ASP A 323 4.82 1.73 -12.01
C ASP A 323 4.60 3.10 -12.66
N ALA A 324 4.62 3.17 -13.99
CA ALA A 324 4.35 4.39 -14.74
C ALA A 324 2.88 4.83 -14.67
N ILE A 325 1.93 3.90 -14.52
CA ILE A 325 0.51 4.19 -14.41
C ILE A 325 0.16 4.73 -13.00
N LEU A 326 0.81 4.21 -11.95
CA LEU A 326 0.55 4.61 -10.56
C LEU A 326 1.47 5.70 -10.03
N ASP A 327 2.56 6.01 -10.74
CA ASP A 327 3.65 6.87 -10.26
C ASP A 327 4.31 6.33 -8.98
N GLU A 328 4.41 5.01 -8.86
CA GLU A 328 5.02 4.32 -7.72
C GLU A 328 6.06 3.30 -8.22
N PRO A 329 7.13 3.03 -7.45
CA PRO A 329 8.05 1.94 -7.73
C PRO A 329 7.33 0.59 -7.92
N ILE A 330 7.74 -0.20 -8.92
CA ILE A 330 7.04 -1.46 -9.29
C ILE A 330 6.99 -2.48 -8.14
N ASP A 331 7.99 -2.47 -7.26
CA ASP A 331 8.06 -3.28 -6.04
C ASP A 331 6.97 -2.90 -5.03
N SER A 332 6.78 -1.60 -4.77
CA SER A 332 5.68 -1.12 -3.91
C SER A 332 4.30 -1.44 -4.51
N VAL A 333 4.14 -1.32 -5.83
CA VAL A 333 2.89 -1.72 -6.49
C VAL A 333 2.64 -3.22 -6.35
N MET A 334 3.65 -4.05 -6.64
CA MET A 334 3.48 -5.51 -6.63
C MET A 334 3.35 -6.09 -5.23
N SER A 335 3.83 -5.42 -4.18
CA SER A 335 3.61 -5.85 -2.78
C SER A 335 2.12 -5.78 -2.43
N LYS A 336 1.44 -4.70 -2.84
CA LYS A 336 0.01 -4.43 -2.58
C LYS A 336 -0.93 -5.34 -3.38
N LEU A 337 -0.52 -5.78 -4.58
CA LEU A 337 -1.38 -6.57 -5.44
C LEU A 337 -1.35 -8.07 -5.08
N PRO A 338 -2.52 -8.70 -4.90
CA PRO A 338 -2.60 -10.14 -4.65
C PRO A 338 -2.41 -10.93 -5.96
N LEU A 339 -1.17 -11.01 -6.43
CA LEU A 339 -0.78 -11.72 -7.66
C LEU A 339 0.05 -12.97 -7.37
N ALA A 340 0.04 -13.91 -8.33
CA ALA A 340 0.85 -15.13 -8.25
C ALA A 340 2.35 -14.81 -8.13
N LYS A 341 3.08 -15.61 -7.34
CA LYS A 341 4.51 -15.40 -7.06
C LYS A 341 5.34 -15.29 -8.33
N GLU A 342 5.04 -16.08 -9.37
CA GLU A 342 5.82 -16.05 -10.62
C GLU A 342 5.65 -14.73 -11.38
N ILE A 343 4.51 -14.05 -11.24
CA ILE A 343 4.27 -12.73 -11.84
C ILE A 343 5.06 -11.67 -11.07
N LYS A 344 5.03 -11.72 -9.73
CA LYS A 344 5.80 -10.79 -8.88
C LYS A 344 7.29 -10.94 -9.15
N ALA A 345 7.79 -12.17 -9.24
CA ALA A 345 9.19 -12.45 -9.56
C ALA A 345 9.61 -11.88 -10.92
N ALA A 346 8.76 -12.02 -11.93
CA ALA A 346 9.06 -11.47 -13.25
C ALA A 346 9.11 -9.94 -13.27
N LEU A 347 8.24 -9.28 -12.50
CA LEU A 347 8.09 -7.82 -12.52
C LEU A 347 9.00 -7.09 -11.53
N VAL A 348 9.34 -7.70 -10.40
CA VAL A 348 10.19 -7.10 -9.36
C VAL A 348 11.62 -7.61 -9.49
N GLU A 349 11.83 -8.91 -9.33
CA GLU A 349 13.14 -9.56 -9.30
C GLU A 349 13.74 -9.74 -10.71
N LYS A 350 12.92 -9.62 -11.75
CA LYS A 350 13.27 -9.84 -13.17
C LYS A 350 13.70 -11.28 -13.45
N GLU A 351 13.07 -12.24 -12.78
CA GLU A 351 13.41 -13.66 -12.89
C GLU A 351 12.35 -14.50 -13.63
N GLY A 352 12.80 -15.57 -14.26
CA GLY A 352 11.96 -16.60 -14.89
C GLY A 352 11.46 -16.25 -16.30
N VAL A 353 10.78 -17.22 -16.92
CA VAL A 353 10.32 -17.15 -18.33
C VAL A 353 9.40 -15.94 -18.60
N LEU A 354 8.61 -15.53 -17.61
CA LEU A 354 7.75 -14.36 -17.70
C LEU A 354 8.57 -13.05 -17.75
N ALA A 355 9.71 -12.97 -17.06
CA ALA A 355 10.63 -11.83 -17.18
C ALA A 355 11.26 -11.78 -18.57
N ASP A 356 11.66 -12.94 -19.11
CA ASP A 356 12.23 -13.04 -20.46
C ASP A 356 11.24 -12.54 -21.52
N TYR A 357 9.95 -12.83 -21.36
CA TYR A 357 8.92 -12.28 -22.24
C TYR A 357 8.83 -10.75 -22.14
N VAL A 358 8.79 -10.21 -20.93
CA VAL A 358 8.76 -8.75 -20.70
C VAL A 358 10.00 -8.10 -21.32
N GLN A 359 11.16 -8.75 -21.24
CA GLN A 359 12.39 -8.24 -21.83
C GLN A 359 12.36 -8.26 -23.36
N LEU A 360 11.87 -9.36 -23.97
CA LEU A 360 11.67 -9.45 -25.42
C LEU A 360 10.69 -8.39 -25.93
N ILE A 361 9.60 -8.15 -25.19
CA ILE A 361 8.62 -7.11 -25.50
C ILE A 361 9.30 -5.73 -25.54
N LYS A 362 10.13 -5.40 -24.54
CA LYS A 362 10.88 -4.14 -24.50
C LYS A 362 11.80 -3.98 -25.71
N PHE A 363 12.49 -5.03 -26.14
CA PHE A 363 13.34 -4.98 -27.33
C PHE A 363 12.54 -4.68 -28.61
N TYR A 364 11.32 -5.21 -28.72
CA TYR A 364 10.42 -4.88 -29.84
C TYR A 364 9.97 -3.42 -29.82
N GLU A 365 9.66 -2.88 -28.64
CA GLU A 365 9.24 -1.49 -28.47
C GLU A 365 10.37 -0.49 -28.75
N THR A 366 11.61 -0.84 -28.42
CA THR A 366 12.80 0.01 -28.65
C THR A 366 13.52 -0.27 -29.97
N ALA A 367 12.99 -1.17 -30.81
CA ALA A 367 13.58 -1.59 -32.07
C ALA A 367 15.01 -2.18 -31.94
N GLN A 368 15.30 -2.83 -30.82
CA GLN A 368 16.56 -3.54 -30.53
C GLN A 368 16.55 -4.95 -31.17
N TRP A 369 16.65 -5.00 -32.50
CA TRP A 369 16.44 -6.24 -33.27
C TRP A 369 17.48 -7.33 -33.03
N GLN A 370 18.72 -6.97 -32.71
CA GLN A 370 19.80 -7.93 -32.45
C GLN A 370 19.54 -8.66 -31.13
N GLU A 371 19.22 -7.91 -30.09
CA GLU A 371 18.87 -8.41 -28.76
C GLU A 371 17.56 -9.20 -28.79
N ALA A 372 16.56 -8.72 -29.53
CA ALA A 372 15.32 -9.48 -29.78
C ALA A 372 15.60 -10.83 -30.43
N SER A 373 16.46 -10.89 -31.45
CA SER A 373 16.81 -12.15 -32.14
C SER A 373 17.54 -13.13 -31.22
N GLN A 374 18.42 -12.62 -30.36
CA GLN A 374 19.10 -13.42 -29.34
C GLN A 374 18.11 -13.96 -28.29
N ALA A 375 17.21 -13.12 -27.79
CA ALA A 375 16.19 -13.53 -26.83
C ALA A 375 15.20 -14.56 -27.41
N ILE A 376 14.76 -14.38 -28.65
CA ILE A 376 13.92 -15.36 -29.38
C ILE A 376 14.63 -16.71 -29.49
N SER A 377 15.92 -16.70 -29.81
CA SER A 377 16.74 -17.91 -29.92
C SER A 377 16.93 -18.60 -28.56
N ALA A 378 17.21 -17.83 -27.51
CA ALA A 378 17.38 -18.33 -26.14
C ALA A 378 16.08 -18.96 -25.60
N LEU A 379 14.94 -18.33 -25.88
CA LEU A 379 13.60 -18.84 -25.54
C LEU A 379 13.15 -20.00 -26.44
N GLN A 380 13.91 -20.31 -27.51
CA GLN A 380 13.56 -21.34 -28.51
C GLN A 380 12.19 -21.08 -29.15
N LEU A 381 11.86 -19.80 -29.38
CA LEU A 381 10.61 -19.40 -30.03
C LEU A 381 10.73 -19.56 -31.55
N PRO A 382 9.62 -19.88 -32.25
CA PRO A 382 9.59 -19.88 -33.71
C PRO A 382 9.72 -18.45 -34.24
N SER A 383 10.94 -18.06 -34.63
CA SER A 383 11.31 -16.68 -35.00
C SER A 383 10.40 -16.06 -36.06
N GLU A 384 9.92 -16.83 -37.02
CA GLU A 384 9.03 -16.35 -38.09
C GLU A 384 7.61 -16.00 -37.59
N GLN A 385 7.18 -16.54 -36.44
CA GLN A 385 5.83 -16.31 -35.90
C GLN A 385 5.78 -15.17 -34.89
N VAL A 386 6.90 -14.83 -34.24
CA VAL A 386 6.97 -13.78 -33.22
C VAL A 386 6.55 -12.39 -33.77
N PRO A 387 6.98 -11.95 -34.97
CA PRO A 387 6.52 -10.68 -35.55
C PRO A 387 4.99 -10.63 -35.75
N ASN A 388 4.38 -11.75 -36.18
CA ASN A 388 2.93 -11.83 -36.37
C ASN A 388 2.17 -11.74 -35.04
N ALA A 389 2.73 -12.32 -33.96
CA ALA A 389 2.18 -12.19 -32.62
C ALA A 389 2.21 -10.74 -32.13
N TYR A 390 3.32 -10.01 -32.36
CA TYR A 390 3.41 -8.59 -32.05
C TYR A 390 2.41 -7.74 -32.85
N HIS A 391 2.32 -7.97 -34.16
CA HIS A 391 1.37 -7.25 -35.03
C HIS A 391 -0.08 -7.46 -34.57
N THR A 392 -0.44 -8.71 -34.26
CA THR A 392 -1.75 -9.07 -33.70
C THR A 392 -2.02 -8.35 -32.39
N ALA A 393 -1.01 -8.22 -31.53
CA ALA A 393 -1.13 -7.53 -30.25
C ALA A 393 -1.44 -6.04 -30.41
N VAL A 394 -0.76 -5.36 -31.34
CA VAL A 394 -1.00 -3.95 -31.64
C VAL A 394 -2.41 -3.72 -32.20
N GLN A 395 -2.85 -4.56 -33.15
CA GLN A 395 -4.20 -4.47 -33.71
C GLN A 395 -5.27 -4.68 -32.64
N TRP A 396 -5.10 -5.70 -31.82
CA TRP A 396 -6.03 -6.01 -30.74
C TRP A 396 -6.12 -4.88 -29.71
N ALA A 397 -4.98 -4.30 -29.29
CA ALA A 397 -4.96 -3.19 -28.34
C ALA A 397 -5.70 -1.96 -28.90
N ASN A 398 -5.55 -1.67 -30.19
CA ASN A 398 -6.29 -0.58 -30.86
C ASN A 398 -7.81 -0.81 -30.86
N GLU A 399 -8.26 -2.06 -31.03
CA GLU A 399 -9.68 -2.41 -30.97
C GLU A 399 -10.23 -2.28 -29.54
N GLN A 400 -9.49 -2.75 -28.54
CA GLN A 400 -9.92 -2.65 -27.13
C GLN A 400 -9.99 -1.20 -26.64
N MET A 401 -9.06 -0.34 -27.07
CA MET A 401 -9.09 1.09 -26.76
C MET A 401 -10.37 1.77 -27.25
N LYS A 402 -10.91 1.35 -28.41
CA LYS A 402 -12.20 1.86 -28.92
C LYS A 402 -13.38 1.36 -28.08
N ALA A 403 -13.35 0.09 -27.66
CA ALA A 403 -14.43 -0.51 -26.87
C ALA A 403 -14.51 0.02 -25.43
N LEU A 404 -13.39 0.49 -24.87
CA LEU A 404 -13.29 1.06 -23.53
C LEU A 404 -13.51 2.58 -23.50
N GLY A 405 -13.42 3.26 -24.65
CA GLY A 405 -13.56 4.72 -24.79
C GLY A 405 -14.99 5.23 -25.00
N ASP A 406 -15.99 4.33 -25.05
CA ASP A 406 -17.43 4.63 -25.24
C ASP A 406 -18.32 4.21 -24.05
#